data_AF-A0A9J9UB06-F1
#
_entry.id   AF-A0A9J9UB06-F1
#
_cell.length_a   1.000
_cell.length_b   1.000
_cell.length_c   1.000
_cell.angle_alpha   90.00
_cell.angle_beta   90.00
_cell.angle_gamma   90.00
#
_symmetry.space_group_name_H-M   'P 1'
#
loop_
_entity.id
_entity.type
_entity.pdbx_description
1 polymer ?
#
loop_
_entity_poly.entity_id
_entity_poly.type
_entity_poly.pdbx_seq_one_letter_code
_entity_poly.pdbx_strand_id
1 'polypeptide(L)'
;MSKKHVITFRLDGDEMTEIERICKTLRLSKTDYLRAVALGGQAPIGLPVATPAPPMDESRLVALEAGQRDMQMALNDSASAFTLLLTNLNEFLRIPTFREYRARDLAGNSIKRDGEAEEVYLLRLAHRYFIQYQVWPDPEDKTKFGPAPGADLAKFPRIKPAG
;
A
#
# COMPACT_ATOMS: atom_id res chain seq x y z
N MET A 1 -19.96 -31.26 -3.05
CA MET A 1 -20.15 -32.39 -3.99
C MET A 1 -18.92 -32.48 -4.90
N SER A 2 -17.97 -33.38 -4.64
CA SER A 2 -16.78 -33.55 -5.48
C SER A 2 -17.13 -34.38 -6.72
N LYS A 3 -17.03 -33.81 -7.92
CA LYS A 3 -17.21 -34.53 -9.19
C LYS A 3 -16.04 -35.51 -9.39
N LYS A 4 -16.30 -36.82 -9.35
CA LYS A 4 -15.31 -37.87 -9.65
C LYS A 4 -15.45 -38.28 -11.12
N HIS A 5 -14.38 -38.17 -11.90
CA HIS A 5 -14.32 -38.66 -13.28
C HIS A 5 -13.41 -39.89 -13.34
N VAL A 6 -13.88 -40.95 -13.99
CA VAL A 6 -13.12 -42.19 -14.21
C VAL A 6 -12.47 -42.12 -15.59
N ILE A 7 -11.16 -42.34 -15.66
CA ILE A 7 -10.39 -42.38 -16.89
C ILE A 7 -9.90 -43.81 -17.08
N THR A 8 -10.23 -44.42 -18.22
CA THR A 8 -9.79 -45.77 -18.61
C THR A 8 -8.93 -45.66 -19.86
N PHE A 9 -7.83 -46.40 -19.90
CA PHE A 9 -6.94 -46.49 -21.05
C PHE A 9 -6.44 -47.92 -21.20
N ARG A 10 -6.03 -48.28 -22.41
CA ARG A 10 -5.46 -49.59 -22.71
C ARG A 10 -3.94 -49.44 -22.78
N LEU A 11 -3.24 -50.39 -22.18
CA LEU A 11 -1.78 -50.51 -22.20
C LEU A 11 -1.42 -51.87 -22.76
N ASP A 12 -0.28 -51.93 -23.43
CA ASP A 12 0.32 -53.20 -23.84
C ASP A 12 1.02 -53.88 -22.64
N GLY A 13 1.25 -55.19 -22.75
CA GLY A 13 1.80 -56.00 -21.65
C GLY A 13 3.19 -55.55 -21.19
N ASP A 14 4.01 -55.12 -22.14
CA ASP A 14 5.37 -54.63 -21.86
C ASP A 14 5.33 -53.27 -21.13
N GLU A 15 4.44 -52.37 -21.57
CA GLU A 15 4.23 -51.05 -20.94
C GLU A 15 3.74 -51.19 -19.49
N MET A 16 2.84 -52.15 -19.25
CA MET A 16 2.33 -52.42 -17.90
C MET A 16 3.44 -52.92 -16.97
N THR A 17 4.35 -53.75 -17.48
CA THR A 17 5.48 -54.30 -16.71
C THR A 17 6.48 -53.20 -16.36
N GLU A 18 6.72 -52.27 -17.28
CA GLU A 18 7.59 -51.12 -17.04
C GLU A 18 7.00 -50.14 -16.02
N ILE A 19 5.70 -49.83 -16.11
CA ILE A 19 4.99 -49.00 -15.13
C ILE A 19 5.04 -49.65 -13.74
N GLU A 20 4.86 -50.97 -13.66
CA GLU A 20 5.00 -51.72 -12.41
C GLU A 20 6.39 -51.61 -11.79
N ARG A 21 7.44 -51.71 -12.60
CA ARG A 21 8.82 -51.56 -12.16
C ARG A 21 9.07 -50.16 -11.60
N ILE A 22 8.59 -49.13 -12.29
CA ILE A 22 8.71 -47.73 -11.86
C ILE A 22 7.93 -47.49 -10.56
N CYS A 23 6.69 -47.97 -10.48
CA CYS A 23 5.86 -47.84 -9.27
C CYS A 23 6.49 -48.55 -8.06
N LYS A 24 7.09 -49.73 -8.26
CA LYS A 24 7.84 -50.45 -7.21
C LYS A 24 9.05 -49.65 -6.73
N THR A 25 9.79 -49.05 -7.67
CA THR A 25 10.97 -48.22 -7.36
C THR A 25 10.57 -46.96 -6.58
N LEU A 26 9.48 -46.31 -6.98
CA LEU A 26 8.99 -45.07 -6.37
C LEU A 26 8.10 -45.29 -5.13
N ARG A 27 7.77 -46.55 -4.78
CA ARG A 27 6.81 -46.93 -3.72
C ARG A 27 5.45 -46.23 -3.86
N LEU A 28 4.97 -46.06 -5.10
CA LEU A 28 3.70 -45.41 -5.40
C LEU A 28 2.67 -46.42 -5.89
N SER A 29 1.38 -46.11 -5.68
CA SER A 29 0.31 -46.84 -6.33
C SER A 29 0.29 -46.51 -7.84
N LYS A 30 -0.06 -47.50 -8.67
CA LYS A 30 -0.15 -47.32 -10.13
C LYS A 30 -1.06 -46.13 -10.49
N THR A 31 -2.19 -46.01 -9.78
CA THR A 31 -3.16 -44.94 -9.99
C THR A 31 -2.60 -43.56 -9.65
N ASP A 32 -1.76 -43.42 -8.62
CA ASP A 32 -1.19 -42.13 -8.24
C ASP A 32 -0.08 -41.72 -9.21
N TYR A 33 0.74 -42.69 -9.64
CA TYR A 33 1.74 -42.48 -10.68
C TYR A 33 1.08 -41.99 -11.99
N LEU A 34 0.03 -42.68 -12.45
CA LEU A 34 -0.67 -42.32 -13.69
C LEU A 34 -1.38 -40.98 -13.61
N ARG A 35 -1.95 -40.62 -12.45
CA ARG A 35 -2.54 -39.28 -12.26
C ARG A 35 -1.48 -38.18 -12.33
N ALA A 36 -0.31 -38.40 -11.72
CA ALA A 36 0.77 -37.42 -11.75
C ALA A 36 1.30 -37.21 -13.18
N VAL A 37 1.52 -38.31 -13.92
CA VAL A 37 1.98 -38.26 -15.31
C VAL A 37 0.93 -37.62 -16.23
N ALA A 38 -0.36 -37.99 -16.10
CA ALA A 38 -1.44 -37.47 -16.94
C ALA A 38 -1.70 -35.96 -16.75
N LEU A 39 -1.38 -35.40 -15.58
CA LEU A 39 -1.51 -33.97 -15.29
C LEU A 39 -0.23 -33.16 -15.60
N GLY A 40 0.76 -33.77 -16.28
CA GLY A 40 2.00 -33.11 -16.68
C GLY A 40 2.98 -32.84 -15.53
N GLY A 41 2.77 -33.45 -14.36
CA GLY A 41 3.67 -33.33 -13.21
C GLY A 41 4.83 -34.31 -13.29
N GLN A 42 5.98 -33.96 -12.70
CA GLN A 42 7.01 -34.95 -12.37
C GLN A 42 6.38 -36.05 -11.50
N ALA A 43 6.60 -37.32 -11.85
CA ALA A 43 6.18 -38.43 -11.01
C ALA A 43 6.72 -38.18 -9.59
N PRO A 44 5.90 -38.31 -8.53
CA PRO A 44 6.35 -38.04 -7.18
C PRO A 44 7.56 -38.93 -6.93
N ILE A 45 8.74 -38.34 -6.81
CA ILE A 45 9.88 -39.03 -6.24
C ILE A 45 9.37 -39.45 -4.87
N GLY A 46 9.33 -40.77 -4.61
CA GLY A 46 8.83 -41.30 -3.35
C GLY A 46 9.38 -40.42 -2.24
N LEU A 47 8.48 -39.68 -1.58
CA LEU A 47 8.87 -38.79 -0.50
C LEU A 47 9.78 -39.63 0.39
N PRO A 48 10.98 -39.14 0.79
CA PRO A 48 11.73 -39.81 1.83
C PRO A 48 10.70 -40.10 2.92
N VAL A 49 10.60 -41.38 3.32
CA VAL A 49 9.67 -41.82 4.37
C VAL A 49 9.70 -40.72 5.40
N ALA A 50 8.59 -39.99 5.52
CA ALA A 50 8.53 -38.82 6.36
C ALA A 50 8.97 -39.34 7.72
N THR A 51 10.18 -38.99 8.13
CA THR A 51 10.62 -39.21 9.48
C THR A 51 9.51 -38.53 10.26
N PRO A 52 8.78 -39.26 11.14
CA PRO A 52 7.68 -38.65 11.87
C PRO A 52 8.25 -37.36 12.43
N ALA A 53 7.64 -36.24 12.03
CA ALA A 53 8.10 -34.93 12.49
C ALA A 53 8.26 -35.10 14.01
N PRO A 54 9.46 -34.80 14.56
CA PRO A 54 9.67 -34.96 15.99
C PRO A 54 8.46 -34.36 16.70
N PRO A 55 7.86 -35.08 17.66
CA PRO A 55 6.60 -34.65 18.27
C PRO A 55 6.72 -33.17 18.60
N MET A 56 5.69 -32.40 18.24
CA MET A 56 5.63 -30.98 18.56
C MET A 56 5.71 -30.85 20.08
N ASP A 57 6.93 -30.60 20.54
CA ASP A 57 7.26 -30.44 21.94
C ASP A 57 6.69 -29.09 22.39
N GLU A 58 6.17 -28.98 23.60
CA GLU A 58 5.54 -27.73 24.09
C GLU A 58 6.49 -26.54 23.95
N SER A 59 7.80 -26.78 24.12
CA SER A 59 8.87 -25.80 23.91
C SER A 59 8.92 -25.21 22.49
N ARG A 60 8.62 -26.01 21.46
CA ARG A 60 8.59 -25.56 20.06
C ARG A 60 7.32 -24.80 19.72
N LEU A 61 6.18 -25.18 20.30
CA LEU A 61 4.94 -24.43 20.18
C LEU A 61 5.09 -23.04 20.81
N VAL A 62 5.67 -22.94 22.01
CA VAL A 62 5.95 -21.66 22.67
C VAL A 62 6.91 -20.80 21.85
N ALA A 63 7.96 -21.38 21.26
CA ALA A 63 8.90 -20.65 20.41
C ALA A 63 8.25 -20.13 19.11
N LEU A 64 7.35 -20.90 18.50
CA LEU A 64 6.59 -20.47 17.33
C LEU A 64 5.59 -19.37 17.66
N GLU A 65 4.89 -19.47 18.79
CA GLU A 65 4.00 -18.41 19.26
C GLU A 65 4.76 -17.11 19.59
N ALA A 66 5.94 -17.22 20.21
CA ALA A 66 6.80 -16.07 20.46
C ALA A 66 7.26 -15.43 19.15
N GLY A 67 7.76 -16.22 18.19
CA GLY A 67 8.15 -15.71 16.88
C GLY A 67 6.97 -15.09 16.10
N GLN A 68 5.77 -15.65 16.24
CA GLN A 68 4.56 -15.09 15.62
C GLN A 68 4.16 -13.75 16.26
N ARG A 69 4.27 -13.62 17.58
CA ARG A 69 4.07 -12.34 18.29
C ARG A 69 5.09 -11.30 17.84
N ASP A 70 6.37 -11.66 17.75
CA ASP A 70 7.44 -10.74 17.33
C ASP A 70 7.23 -10.26 15.88
N MET A 71 6.88 -11.17 14.96
CA MET A 71 6.52 -10.80 13.59
C MET A 71 5.29 -9.88 13.54
N GLN A 72 4.29 -10.14 14.37
CA GLN A 72 3.10 -9.31 14.44
C GLN A 72 3.42 -7.90 14.96
N MET A 73 4.30 -7.78 15.96
CA MET A 73 4.77 -6.49 16.47
C MET A 73 5.56 -5.74 15.39
N ALA A 74 6.51 -6.39 14.73
CA ALA A 74 7.28 -5.79 13.64
C ALA A 74 6.38 -5.33 12.47
N LEU A 75 5.33 -6.07 12.14
CA LEU A 75 4.36 -5.68 11.12
C LEU A 75 3.52 -4.48 11.55
N ASN A 76 3.07 -4.43 12.81
CA ASN A 76 2.35 -3.28 13.34
C ASN A 76 3.23 -2.02 13.39
N ASP A 77 4.50 -2.16 13.77
CA ASP A 77 5.47 -1.07 13.78
C ASP A 77 5.73 -0.56 12.35
N SER A 78 5.86 -1.47 11.38
CA SER A 78 5.99 -1.12 9.96
C SER A 78 4.75 -0.41 9.43
N ALA A 79 3.55 -0.89 9.76
CA ALA A 79 2.29 -0.27 9.36
C ALA A 79 2.12 1.13 9.96
N SER A 80 2.50 1.32 11.23
CA SER A 80 2.45 2.63 11.87
C SER A 80 3.46 3.61 11.27
N ALA A 81 4.69 3.15 11.00
CA ALA A 81 5.72 3.94 10.31
C ALA A 81 5.27 4.36 8.90
N PHE A 82 4.64 3.46 8.15
CA PHE A 82 4.10 3.76 6.83
C PHE A 82 2.95 4.77 6.89
N THR A 83 2.05 4.63 7.86
CA THR A 83 0.95 5.58 8.08
C THR A 83 1.48 6.98 8.42
N LEU A 84 2.53 7.06 9.24
CA LEU A 84 3.19 8.32 9.59
C LEU A 84 3.86 8.96 8.38
N LEU A 85 4.51 8.15 7.54
CA LEU A 85 5.11 8.61 6.28
C LEU A 85 4.04 9.15 5.33
N LEU A 86 2.92 8.45 5.17
CA LEU A 86 1.80 8.94 4.35
C LEU A 86 1.22 10.25 4.89
N THR A 87 1.11 10.38 6.21
CA THR A 87 0.62 11.60 6.84
C THR A 87 1.55 12.79 6.56
N ASN A 88 2.86 12.59 6.73
CA ASN A 88 3.86 13.61 6.44
C ASN A 88 3.90 13.96 4.95
N LEU A 89 3.88 12.96 4.06
CA LEU A 89 3.84 13.20 2.62
C LEU A 89 2.58 13.97 2.22
N ASN A 90 1.43 13.65 2.80
CA ASN A 90 0.20 14.39 2.55
C ASN A 90 0.34 15.85 3.01
N GLU A 91 0.97 16.11 4.16
CA GLU A 91 1.25 17.47 4.60
C GLU A 91 2.17 18.24 3.63
N PHE A 92 3.18 17.57 3.07
CA PHE A 92 4.09 18.17 2.07
C PHE A 92 3.45 18.37 0.70
N LEU A 93 2.58 17.45 0.27
CA LEU A 93 1.92 17.49 -1.03
C LEU A 93 0.65 18.36 -1.03
N ARG A 94 0.07 18.60 0.16
CA ARG A 94 -1.12 19.44 0.28
C ARG A 94 -0.77 20.89 -0.04
N ILE A 95 -1.64 21.51 -0.84
CA ILE A 95 -1.64 22.96 -1.03
C ILE A 95 -2.11 23.61 0.28
N PRO A 96 -1.28 24.43 0.95
CA PRO A 96 -1.68 25.12 2.18
C PRO A 96 -2.81 26.08 1.88
N THR A 97 -3.71 26.32 2.83
CA THR A 97 -4.75 27.34 2.63
C THR A 97 -4.12 28.74 2.56
N PHE A 98 -4.81 29.70 1.93
CA PHE A 98 -4.29 31.07 1.85
C PHE A 98 -4.05 31.69 3.23
N ARG A 99 -4.89 31.35 4.21
CA ARG A 99 -4.72 31.69 5.62
C ARG A 99 -3.41 31.13 6.21
N GLU A 100 -3.13 29.86 5.98
CA GLU A 100 -1.89 29.20 6.44
C GLU A 100 -0.67 29.81 5.76
N TYR A 101 -0.77 30.05 4.46
CA TYR A 101 0.28 30.70 3.68
C TYR A 101 0.61 32.10 4.23
N ARG A 102 -0.42 32.91 4.50
CA ARG A 102 -0.25 34.23 5.13
C ARG A 102 0.37 34.15 6.52
N ALA A 103 -0.04 33.19 7.35
CA ALA A 103 0.55 33.01 8.67
C ALA A 103 2.05 32.64 8.59
N ARG A 104 2.43 31.79 7.64
CA ARG A 104 3.84 31.43 7.38
C ARG A 104 4.64 32.60 6.84
N ASP A 105 4.07 33.38 5.93
CA ASP A 105 4.69 34.57 5.34
C ASP A 105 4.96 35.65 6.40
N LEU A 106 4.03 35.84 7.35
CA LEU A 106 4.19 36.72 8.51
C LEU A 106 5.34 36.26 9.43
N ALA A 107 5.50 34.95 9.64
CA ALA A 107 6.60 34.39 10.41
C ALA A 107 7.96 34.50 9.69
N GLY A 108 7.94 34.62 8.35
CA GLY A 108 9.13 34.66 7.49
C GLY A 108 9.69 36.05 7.15
N ASN A 109 9.22 37.12 7.79
CA ASN A 109 9.61 38.53 7.56
C ASN A 109 9.10 39.19 6.26
N SER A 110 8.03 38.69 5.62
CA SER A 110 7.30 39.46 4.62
C SER A 110 6.43 40.52 5.29
N ILE A 111 7.04 41.62 5.70
CA ILE A 111 6.31 42.70 6.36
C ILE A 111 5.50 43.45 5.29
N LYS A 112 4.22 43.69 5.58
CA LYS A 112 3.39 44.68 4.90
C LYS A 112 4.21 45.97 4.76
N ARG A 113 4.31 46.53 3.55
CA ARG A 113 5.15 47.73 3.35
C ARG A 113 4.57 48.89 4.16
N ASP A 114 5.43 49.78 4.65
CA ASP A 114 4.97 50.96 5.40
C ASP A 114 4.00 51.80 4.56
N GLY A 115 2.80 52.04 5.09
CA GLY A 115 1.72 52.75 4.39
C GLY A 115 0.94 51.94 3.34
N GLU A 116 1.23 50.65 3.14
CA GLU A 116 0.46 49.77 2.23
C GLU A 116 -0.96 49.57 2.79
N ALA A 117 -1.98 49.73 1.95
CA ALA A 117 -3.34 49.35 2.33
C ALA A 117 -3.41 47.82 2.51
N GLU A 118 -4.21 47.35 3.47
CA GLU A 118 -4.33 45.91 3.76
C GLU A 118 -4.78 45.12 2.52
N GLU A 119 -5.69 45.68 1.73
CA GLU A 119 -6.16 45.09 0.47
C GLU A 119 -5.03 44.86 -0.54
N VAL A 120 -4.12 45.83 -0.67
CA VAL A 120 -2.98 45.77 -1.60
C VAL A 120 -1.96 44.73 -1.14
N TYR A 121 -1.73 44.65 0.18
CA TYR A 121 -0.90 43.61 0.78
C TYR A 121 -1.46 42.21 0.49
N LEU A 122 -2.76 42.00 0.75
CA LEU A 122 -3.43 40.73 0.51
C LEU A 122 -3.40 40.35 -0.98
N LEU A 123 -3.58 41.31 -1.88
CA LEU A 123 -3.53 41.06 -3.32
C LEU A 123 -2.11 40.62 -3.73
N ARG A 124 -1.08 41.34 -3.31
CA ARG A 124 0.32 40.98 -3.56
C ARG A 124 0.66 39.58 -3.04
N LEU A 125 0.13 39.23 -1.87
CA LEU A 125 0.31 37.91 -1.30
C LEU A 125 -0.44 36.81 -2.08
N ALA A 126 -1.67 37.10 -2.52
CA ALA A 126 -2.46 36.19 -3.35
C ALA A 126 -1.81 35.90 -4.69
N HIS A 127 -1.16 36.90 -5.31
CA HIS A 127 -0.35 36.69 -6.51
C HIS A 127 0.80 35.72 -6.26
N ARG A 128 1.54 35.87 -5.16
CA ARG A 128 2.64 34.94 -4.80
C ARG A 128 2.12 33.52 -4.57
N TYR A 129 1.01 33.41 -3.82
CA TYR A 129 0.33 32.14 -3.58
C TYR A 129 -0.12 31.48 -4.90
N PHE A 130 -0.69 32.25 -5.83
CA PHE A 130 -1.10 31.76 -7.14
C PHE A 130 0.08 31.30 -8.00
N ILE A 131 1.19 32.03 -8.02
CA ILE A 131 2.40 31.60 -8.75
C ILE A 131 2.91 30.26 -8.21
N GLN A 132 2.91 30.10 -6.89
CA GLN A 132 3.46 28.92 -6.22
C GLN A 132 2.56 27.69 -6.32
N TYR A 133 1.24 27.86 -6.17
CA TYR A 133 0.30 26.75 -6.06
C TYR A 133 -0.72 26.65 -7.21
N GLN A 134 -0.72 27.62 -8.14
CA GLN A 134 -1.66 27.71 -9.27
C GLN A 134 -3.15 27.76 -8.84
N VAL A 135 -3.40 28.17 -7.60
CA VAL A 135 -4.75 28.32 -7.02
C VAL A 135 -4.96 29.78 -6.62
N TRP A 136 -6.05 30.38 -7.09
CA TRP A 136 -6.44 31.73 -6.66
C TRP A 136 -7.24 31.65 -5.35
N PRO A 137 -6.91 32.45 -4.32
CA PRO A 137 -7.63 32.40 -3.06
C PRO A 137 -9.02 33.01 -3.19
N ASP A 138 -10.01 32.35 -2.60
CA ASP A 138 -11.40 32.81 -2.59
C ASP A 138 -11.69 33.63 -1.32
N PRO A 139 -11.99 34.94 -1.43
CA PRO A 139 -12.30 35.79 -0.28
C PRO A 139 -13.64 35.45 0.40
N GLU A 140 -14.55 34.73 -0.26
CA GLU A 140 -15.83 34.32 0.34
C GLU A 140 -15.67 33.12 1.28
N ASP A 141 -14.69 32.24 1.03
CA ASP A 141 -14.35 31.13 1.90
C ASP A 141 -13.52 31.59 3.10
N LYS A 142 -14.21 32.11 4.13
CA LYS A 142 -13.60 32.58 5.38
C LYS A 142 -12.73 31.54 6.09
N THR A 143 -12.99 30.24 5.88
CA THR A 143 -12.22 29.18 6.52
C THR A 143 -10.82 29.05 5.91
N LYS A 144 -10.73 29.17 4.58
CA LYS A 144 -9.48 29.06 3.81
C LYS A 144 -8.76 30.40 3.61
N PHE A 145 -9.50 31.50 3.48
CA PHE A 145 -8.94 32.84 3.32
C PHE A 145 -8.52 33.44 4.67
N GLY A 146 -9.28 33.15 5.72
CA GLY A 146 -9.07 33.68 7.06
C GLY A 146 -9.60 35.12 7.23
N PRO A 147 -9.61 35.63 8.48
CA PRO A 147 -10.07 36.98 8.75
C PRO A 147 -9.10 38.02 8.16
N ALA A 148 -9.61 39.08 7.56
CA ALA A 148 -8.81 40.20 7.03
C ALA A 148 -9.12 41.47 7.85
N PRO A 149 -8.22 41.89 8.77
CA PRO A 149 -8.48 43.04 9.63
C PRO A 149 -8.41 44.34 8.81
N GLY A 150 -9.56 45.02 8.65
CA GLY A 150 -9.63 46.33 8.00
C GLY A 150 -9.54 46.32 6.47
N ALA A 151 -9.55 45.15 5.83
CA ALA A 151 -9.65 45.05 4.37
C ALA A 151 -11.11 44.90 3.93
N ASP A 152 -11.52 45.65 2.89
CA ASP A 152 -12.79 45.42 2.24
C ASP A 152 -12.68 44.22 1.28
N LEU A 153 -13.04 43.04 1.78
CA LEU A 153 -13.01 41.79 1.00
C LEU A 153 -13.90 41.84 -0.25
N ALA A 154 -14.90 42.74 -0.31
CA ALA A 154 -15.73 42.90 -1.50
C ALA A 154 -14.95 43.50 -2.68
N LYS A 155 -13.88 44.25 -2.40
CA LYS A 155 -12.97 44.80 -3.43
C LYS A 155 -11.91 43.80 -3.86
N PHE A 156 -11.77 42.68 -3.17
CA PHE A 156 -10.81 41.66 -3.54
C PHE A 156 -11.26 40.97 -4.85
N PRO A 157 -10.38 40.86 -5.86
CA PRO A 157 -10.76 40.27 -7.14
C PRO A 157 -11.10 38.78 -6.95
N ARG A 158 -12.34 38.44 -7.33
CA ARG A 158 -12.89 37.06 -7.28
C ARG A 158 -12.29 36.16 -8.36
N ILE A 159 -11.82 36.76 -9.44
CA ILE A 159 -11.26 36.08 -10.60
C ILE A 159 -9.77 36.39 -10.63
N LYS A 160 -8.96 35.39 -10.97
CA LYS A 160 -7.52 35.58 -11.16
C LYS A 160 -7.27 36.73 -12.15
N PRO A 161 -6.26 37.57 -11.90
CA PRO A 161 -5.85 38.58 -12.87
C PRO A 161 -5.42 37.91 -14.18
N ALA A 162 -5.75 38.52 -15.32
CA ALA A 162 -5.23 38.10 -16.60
C ALA A 162 -3.69 38.25 -16.56
N GLY A 163 -2.99 37.13 -16.78
CA GLY A 163 -1.52 37.11 -16.88
C GLY A 163 -1.03 37.79 -18.14
#